data_AF-A0A840TQX3-F1
#
_entry.id   AF-A0A840TQX3-F1
#
_cell.length_a   1.000
_cell.length_b   1.000
_cell.length_c   1.000
_cell.angle_alpha   90.00
_cell.angle_beta   90.00
_cell.angle_gamma   90.00
#
_symmetry.space_group_name_H-M   'P 1'
#
loop_
_entity.id
_entity.type
_entity.pdbx_description
1 polymer ?
#
loop_
_entity_poly.entity_id
_entity_poly.type
_entity_poly.pdbx_seq_one_letter_code
_entity_poly.pdbx_strand_id
1 'polypeptide(L)'
;MFVDAIEKVDQFTRPIHFIARYYGGSDIIPGTATLFFVNEEGCAITCRHVAEHLLQAEAIYAHYLKFKTELRSYGSGRVSDALRTRLEDQYKINKETAIRVRSNFVNSVSGFKRFTIHLHASQDLAIIQFHDYEAKHYQGHAYFLRDGRHIRQGKYLCRLGYPFPEFTNYRLNQQLDDIEWTNEGRINTPNFPIDGIVTRHIGENGGQSGITGIEMSTPGLRGQSGGPLFDRAGVVYGMQSATRHLHLGFDQTNREVISEGLKRRVSNYPFLNVGLCVHVDVIKNFLREKNIRFYEADGDTGA
;
A
#
# COMPACT_ATOMS: atom_id res chain seq x y z
N MET A 1 -23.95 9.60 1.82
CA MET A 1 -23.17 10.65 1.12
C MET A 1 -22.19 10.06 0.11
N PHE A 2 -21.42 9.03 0.45
CA PHE A 2 -20.46 8.39 -0.48
C PHE A 2 -20.88 7.02 -1.02
N VAL A 3 -22.12 6.55 -0.80
CA VAL A 3 -22.55 5.18 -1.18
C VAL A 3 -22.31 4.94 -2.68
N ASP A 4 -22.92 5.75 -3.53
CA ASP A 4 -22.78 5.63 -4.99
C ASP A 4 -21.34 5.88 -5.45
N ALA A 5 -20.63 6.79 -4.78
CA ALA A 5 -19.22 7.07 -5.06
C ALA A 5 -18.34 5.85 -4.78
N ILE A 6 -18.56 5.15 -3.66
CA ILE A 6 -17.83 3.94 -3.29
C ILE A 6 -18.13 2.83 -4.27
N GLU A 7 -19.39 2.62 -4.65
CA GLU A 7 -19.75 1.62 -5.68
C GLU A 7 -19.04 1.88 -7.01
N LYS A 8 -18.99 3.15 -7.44
CA LYS A 8 -18.27 3.55 -8.65
C LYS A 8 -16.76 3.37 -8.54
N VAL A 9 -16.17 3.80 -7.42
CA VAL A 9 -14.71 3.72 -7.21
C VAL A 9 -14.24 2.28 -7.01
N ASP A 10 -15.05 1.43 -6.39
CA ASP A 10 -14.79 0.01 -6.22
C ASP A 10 -14.76 -0.74 -7.57
N GLN A 11 -15.33 -0.22 -8.66
CA GLN A 11 -15.22 -0.86 -9.98
C GLN A 11 -13.79 -0.91 -10.52
N PHE A 12 -12.92 0.00 -10.08
CA PHE A 12 -11.55 0.15 -10.60
C PHE A 12 -10.47 0.16 -9.51
N THR A 13 -10.83 0.06 -8.24
CA THR A 13 -9.89 -0.06 -7.12
C THR A 13 -9.71 -1.54 -6.78
N ARG A 14 -8.47 -2.02 -6.63
CA ARG A 14 -8.19 -3.45 -6.39
C ARG A 14 -7.13 -3.66 -5.31
N PRO A 15 -7.23 -4.73 -4.51
CA PRO A 15 -6.20 -5.08 -3.57
C PRO A 15 -5.00 -5.72 -4.26
N ILE A 16 -3.81 -5.44 -3.71
CA ILE A 16 -2.61 -6.24 -3.91
C ILE A 16 -2.40 -7.03 -2.63
N HIS A 17 -2.45 -8.35 -2.73
CA HIS A 17 -2.14 -9.23 -1.61
C HIS A 17 -0.66 -9.57 -1.61
N PHE A 18 -0.05 -9.57 -0.44
CA PHE A 18 1.33 -9.98 -0.21
C PHE A 18 1.35 -11.09 0.83
N ILE A 19 2.19 -12.09 0.64
CA ILE A 19 2.55 -13.05 1.68
C ILE A 19 4.07 -13.06 1.83
N ALA A 20 4.54 -13.01 3.07
CA ALA A 20 5.95 -13.04 3.38
C ALA A 20 6.27 -14.20 4.33
N ARG A 21 7.40 -14.86 4.09
CA ARG A 21 8.02 -15.81 5.01
C ARG A 21 9.34 -15.25 5.51
N TYR A 22 9.56 -15.36 6.81
CA TYR A 22 10.77 -14.90 7.49
C TYR A 22 11.69 -16.07 7.83
N TYR A 23 12.98 -15.80 7.89
CA TYR A 23 13.98 -16.82 8.13
C TYR A 23 13.77 -17.52 9.49
N GLY A 24 13.84 -18.86 9.49
CA GLY A 24 13.64 -19.67 10.69
C GLY A 24 12.18 -19.79 11.15
N GLY A 25 11.24 -19.05 10.54
CA GLY A 25 9.81 -19.13 10.82
C GLY A 25 9.05 -20.07 9.87
N SER A 26 8.02 -20.72 10.41
CA SER A 26 6.97 -21.40 9.63
C SER A 26 5.80 -20.49 9.30
N ASP A 27 5.63 -19.40 10.06
CA ASP A 27 4.49 -18.50 9.93
C ASP A 27 4.60 -17.66 8.67
N ILE A 28 3.45 -17.46 8.03
CA ILE A 28 3.30 -16.64 6.84
C ILE A 28 2.59 -15.36 7.26
N ILE A 29 3.22 -14.22 6.99
CA ILE A 29 2.68 -12.91 7.33
C ILE A 29 1.94 -12.36 6.11
N PRO A 30 0.61 -12.21 6.17
CA PRO A 30 -0.14 -11.60 5.09
C PRO A 30 -0.03 -10.07 5.17
N GLY A 31 -0.12 -9.43 4.01
CA GLY A 31 -0.16 -7.98 3.87
C GLY A 31 -1.05 -7.58 2.71
N THR A 32 -1.56 -6.36 2.76
CA THR A 32 -2.32 -5.75 1.68
C THR A 32 -1.71 -4.41 1.30
N ALA A 33 -1.93 -4.03 0.05
CA ALA A 33 -1.88 -2.66 -0.44
C ALA A 33 -3.03 -2.46 -1.43
N THR A 34 -3.16 -1.24 -1.93
CA THR A 34 -4.20 -0.89 -2.89
C THR A 34 -3.57 -0.38 -4.18
N LEU A 35 -4.19 -0.70 -5.31
CA LEU A 35 -3.98 0.00 -6.58
C LEU A 35 -5.33 0.42 -7.14
N PHE A 36 -5.33 1.32 -8.12
CA PHE A 36 -6.53 1.59 -8.88
C PHE A 36 -6.22 1.88 -10.36
N PHE A 37 -7.12 1.43 -11.24
CA PHE A 37 -6.96 1.51 -12.68
C PHE A 37 -7.32 2.88 -13.23
N VAL A 38 -6.46 3.41 -14.10
CA VAL A 38 -6.59 4.75 -14.69
C VAL A 38 -7.20 4.72 -16.10
N ASN A 39 -7.23 3.55 -16.72
CA ASN A 39 -7.79 3.34 -18.05
C ASN A 39 -8.20 1.87 -18.26
N GLU A 40 -8.71 1.58 -19.45
CA GLU A 40 -9.12 0.26 -19.92
C GLU A 40 -7.99 -0.66 -20.39
N GLU A 41 -6.74 -0.17 -20.42
CA GLU A 41 -5.58 -0.81 -21.06
C GLU A 41 -4.71 -1.60 -20.06
N GLY A 42 -5.22 -1.89 -18.85
CA GLY A 42 -4.45 -2.55 -17.80
C GLY A 42 -3.41 -1.66 -17.14
N CYS A 43 -3.61 -0.34 -17.12
CA CYS A 43 -2.75 0.59 -16.41
C CYS A 43 -3.35 0.97 -15.06
N ALA A 44 -2.57 0.79 -13.99
CA ALA A 44 -2.95 1.14 -12.63
C ALA A 44 -1.89 2.03 -11.96
N ILE A 45 -2.31 2.76 -10.94
CA ILE A 45 -1.40 3.49 -10.06
C ILE A 45 -1.48 2.98 -8.62
N THR A 46 -0.37 3.12 -7.90
CA THR A 46 -0.23 2.80 -6.49
C THR A 46 0.92 3.65 -5.90
N CYS A 47 1.24 3.46 -4.63
CA CYS A 47 2.39 4.10 -4.01
C CYS A 47 3.71 3.55 -4.54
N ARG A 48 4.74 4.41 -4.56
CA ARG A 48 6.10 4.02 -4.94
C ARG A 48 6.61 2.91 -4.03
N HIS A 49 6.45 3.04 -2.71
CA HIS A 49 6.92 2.02 -1.77
C HIS A 49 6.25 0.65 -2.00
N VAL A 50 4.97 0.63 -2.39
CA VAL A 50 4.25 -0.62 -2.74
C VAL A 50 4.84 -1.25 -3.99
N ALA A 51 5.13 -0.44 -5.01
CA ALA A 51 5.76 -0.91 -6.23
C ALA A 51 7.21 -1.39 -6.03
N GLU A 52 7.97 -0.75 -5.15
CA GLU A 52 9.30 -1.19 -4.74
C GLU A 52 9.26 -2.56 -4.06
N HIS A 53 8.25 -2.82 -3.21
CA HIS A 53 8.03 -4.16 -2.63
C HIS A 53 7.79 -5.23 -3.70
N LEU A 54 7.07 -4.91 -4.79
CA LEU A 54 6.88 -5.83 -5.91
C LEU A 54 8.20 -6.14 -6.63
N LEU A 55 9.02 -5.11 -6.89
CA LEU A 55 10.31 -5.25 -7.58
C LEU A 55 11.34 -6.03 -6.76
N GLN A 56 11.33 -5.89 -5.43
CA GLN A 56 12.32 -6.53 -4.55
C GLN A 56 12.05 -8.02 -4.28
N ALA A 57 10.83 -8.52 -4.56
CA ALA A 57 10.42 -9.87 -4.19
C ALA A 57 11.34 -10.97 -4.78
N GLU A 58 11.76 -10.82 -6.03
CA GLU A 58 12.68 -11.76 -6.68
C GLU A 58 14.09 -11.68 -6.11
N ALA A 59 14.60 -10.47 -5.88
CA ALA A 59 15.93 -10.24 -5.31
C ALA A 59 16.05 -10.83 -3.90
N ILE A 60 15.01 -10.66 -3.07
CA ILE A 60 14.92 -11.26 -1.73
C ILE A 60 15.08 -12.78 -1.81
N TYR A 61 14.32 -13.43 -2.68
CA TYR A 61 14.38 -14.89 -2.80
C TYR A 61 15.70 -15.36 -3.41
N ALA A 62 16.22 -14.67 -4.43
CA ALA A 62 17.52 -14.98 -5.01
C ALA A 62 18.66 -14.88 -4.00
N HIS A 63 18.63 -13.87 -3.12
CA HIS A 63 19.59 -13.73 -2.02
C HIS A 63 19.51 -14.91 -1.05
N TYR A 64 18.30 -15.29 -0.65
CA TYR A 64 18.09 -16.46 0.21
C TYR A 64 18.52 -17.78 -0.45
N LEU A 65 18.28 -17.95 -1.76
CA LEU A 65 18.73 -19.13 -2.49
C LEU A 65 20.25 -19.24 -2.56
N LYS A 66 20.99 -18.13 -2.68
CA LYS A 66 22.46 -18.12 -2.60
C LYS A 66 22.93 -18.61 -1.24
N PHE A 67 22.38 -18.05 -0.16
CA PHE A 67 22.64 -18.52 1.21
C PHE A 67 22.35 -20.03 1.37
N LYS A 68 21.18 -20.49 0.91
CA LYS A 68 20.75 -21.90 1.02
C LYS A 68 21.65 -22.83 0.20
N THR A 69 22.11 -22.40 -0.97
CA THR A 69 23.01 -23.17 -1.84
C THR A 69 24.39 -23.29 -1.21
N GLU A 70 24.93 -22.20 -0.66
CA GLU A 70 26.20 -22.22 0.05
C GLU A 70 26.12 -23.06 1.32
N LEU A 71 25.04 -22.99 2.09
CA LEU A 71 24.84 -23.84 3.26
C LEU A 71 24.86 -25.34 2.91
N ARG A 72 24.28 -25.72 1.76
CA ARG A 72 24.23 -27.11 1.27
C ARG A 72 25.57 -27.61 0.72
N SER A 73 26.45 -26.72 0.26
CA SER A 73 27.74 -27.12 -0.32
C SER A 73 28.68 -27.76 0.70
N TYR A 74 28.45 -27.51 2.00
CA TYR A 74 29.20 -28.11 3.11
C TYR A 74 28.77 -29.55 3.48
N GLY A 75 27.90 -30.18 2.68
CA GLY A 75 27.54 -31.60 2.77
C GLY A 75 26.31 -31.90 3.64
N SER A 76 25.80 -33.13 3.53
CA SER A 76 24.62 -33.64 4.24
C SER A 76 24.86 -34.06 5.69
N GLY A 77 26.09 -33.86 6.19
CA GLY A 77 26.39 -34.02 7.61
C GLY A 77 25.67 -32.96 8.44
N ARG A 78 25.61 -33.14 9.77
CA ARG A 78 25.08 -32.13 10.68
C ARG A 78 25.94 -30.87 10.56
N VAL A 79 25.47 -29.88 9.80
CA VAL A 79 26.10 -28.56 9.69
C VAL A 79 26.32 -28.04 11.10
N SER A 80 27.57 -27.68 11.44
CA SER A 80 27.86 -27.16 12.76
C SER A 80 27.14 -25.83 12.97
N ASP A 81 26.63 -25.60 14.17
CA ASP A 81 25.93 -24.35 14.49
C ASP A 81 26.83 -23.13 14.23
N ALA A 82 28.15 -23.25 14.49
CA ALA A 82 29.13 -22.21 14.20
C ALA A 82 29.23 -21.86 12.70
N LEU A 83 29.18 -22.86 11.80
CA LEU A 83 29.19 -22.61 10.35
C LEU A 83 27.89 -21.92 9.91
N ARG A 84 26.75 -22.36 10.45
CA ARG A 84 25.46 -21.74 10.17
C ARG A 84 25.43 -20.27 10.60
N THR A 85 25.84 -19.96 11.83
CA THR A 85 25.94 -18.58 12.33
C THR A 85 26.85 -17.72 11.45
N ARG A 86 28.01 -18.26 11.05
CA ARG A 86 28.94 -17.53 10.16
C ARG A 86 28.29 -17.18 8.82
N LEU A 87 27.54 -18.10 8.22
CA LEU A 87 26.85 -17.85 6.95
C LEU A 87 25.67 -16.88 7.12
N GLU A 88 24.93 -16.99 8.23
CA GLU A 88 23.88 -16.03 8.60
C GLU A 88 24.45 -14.61 8.69
N ASP A 89 25.60 -14.42 9.35
CA ASP A 89 26.28 -13.13 9.42
C ASP A 89 26.78 -12.63 8.05
N GLN A 90 27.41 -13.51 7.26
CA GLN A 90 27.91 -13.19 5.92
C GLN A 90 26.79 -12.71 4.98
N TYR A 91 25.63 -13.37 5.03
CA TYR A 91 24.47 -13.02 4.20
C TYR A 91 23.54 -12.00 4.86
N LYS A 92 23.84 -11.59 6.10
CA LYS A 92 23.01 -10.69 6.93
C LYS A 92 21.57 -11.20 7.07
N ILE A 93 21.43 -12.51 7.30
CA ILE A 93 20.14 -13.18 7.47
C ILE A 93 19.92 -13.46 8.96
N ASN A 94 18.80 -13.00 9.49
CA ASN A 94 18.35 -13.24 10.85
C ASN A 94 16.84 -13.51 10.88
N LYS A 95 16.24 -13.75 12.05
CA LYS A 95 14.81 -14.06 12.19
C LYS A 95 13.86 -12.96 11.69
N GLU A 96 14.33 -11.72 11.59
CA GLU A 96 13.57 -10.57 11.07
C GLU A 96 13.76 -10.38 9.55
N THR A 97 14.60 -11.21 8.92
CA THR A 97 14.86 -11.14 7.49
C THR A 97 13.78 -11.89 6.72
N ALA A 98 13.03 -11.17 5.88
CA ALA A 98 12.16 -11.80 4.90
C ALA A 98 13.00 -12.59 3.89
N ILE A 99 12.66 -13.86 3.68
CA ILE A 99 13.37 -14.76 2.74
C ILE A 99 12.54 -15.07 1.49
N ARG A 100 11.25 -14.79 1.55
CA ARG A 100 10.33 -14.96 0.44
C ARG A 100 9.19 -13.97 0.56
N VAL A 101 8.88 -13.31 -0.53
CA VAL A 101 7.69 -12.49 -0.70
C VAL A 101 7.00 -12.95 -1.98
N ARG A 102 5.68 -13.14 -1.94
CA ARG A 102 4.86 -13.32 -3.13
C ARG A 102 3.75 -12.28 -3.13
N SER A 103 3.39 -11.80 -4.31
CA SER A 103 2.27 -10.90 -4.51
C SER A 103 1.17 -11.57 -5.34
N ASN A 104 -0.05 -11.06 -5.21
CA ASN A 104 -1.19 -11.42 -6.04
C ASN A 104 -2.05 -10.18 -6.31
N PHE A 105 -2.39 -9.96 -7.58
CA PHE A 105 -3.21 -8.84 -8.03
C PHE A 105 -4.68 -9.27 -8.12
N VAL A 106 -5.41 -9.12 -7.02
CA VAL A 106 -6.76 -9.69 -6.87
C VAL A 106 -7.76 -8.94 -7.74
N ASN A 107 -8.53 -9.67 -8.55
CA ASN A 107 -9.57 -9.13 -9.44
C ASN A 107 -9.07 -8.00 -10.38
N SER A 108 -7.78 -8.02 -10.72
CA SER A 108 -7.15 -7.04 -11.62
C SER A 108 -7.20 -7.52 -13.08
N VAL A 109 -6.23 -8.32 -13.50
CA VAL A 109 -6.16 -8.98 -14.81
C VAL A 109 -5.70 -10.42 -14.59
N SER A 110 -6.03 -11.32 -15.52
CA SER A 110 -5.57 -12.72 -15.48
C SER A 110 -4.72 -13.07 -16.70
N GLY A 111 -3.79 -14.02 -16.53
CA GLY A 111 -2.96 -14.52 -17.63
C GLY A 111 -1.94 -13.51 -18.17
N PHE A 112 -1.66 -12.41 -17.46
CA PHE A 112 -0.63 -11.45 -17.87
C PHE A 112 0.75 -12.14 -17.89
N LYS A 113 1.55 -11.86 -18.92
CA LYS A 113 2.90 -12.45 -19.04
C LYS A 113 3.97 -11.64 -18.33
N ARG A 114 3.76 -10.33 -18.23
CA ARG A 114 4.67 -9.38 -17.57
C ARG A 114 3.92 -8.13 -17.14
N PHE A 115 4.52 -7.37 -16.25
CA PHE A 115 4.12 -5.99 -15.97
C PHE A 115 5.35 -5.07 -15.97
N THR A 116 5.14 -3.80 -16.32
CA THR A 116 6.17 -2.76 -16.23
C THR A 116 5.82 -1.84 -15.07
N ILE A 117 6.84 -1.46 -14.28
CA ILE A 117 6.70 -0.49 -13.19
C ILE A 117 7.44 0.80 -13.55
N HIS A 118 6.76 1.94 -13.43
CA HIS A 118 7.39 3.26 -13.46
C HIS A 118 7.30 3.88 -12.08
N LEU A 119 8.45 4.12 -11.45
CA LEU A 119 8.52 4.81 -10.17
C LEU A 119 8.64 6.33 -10.43
N HIS A 120 7.82 7.12 -9.76
CA HIS A 120 7.99 8.57 -9.78
C HIS A 120 9.28 8.96 -9.03
N ALA A 121 10.00 9.99 -9.51
CA ALA A 121 11.33 10.32 -9.02
C ALA A 121 11.38 10.73 -7.54
N SER A 122 10.47 11.61 -7.10
CA SER A 122 10.46 12.16 -5.73
C SER A 122 9.20 11.82 -4.91
N GLN A 123 8.03 11.86 -5.54
CA GLN A 123 6.75 11.57 -4.88
C GLN A 123 6.50 10.06 -4.74
N ASP A 124 5.78 9.67 -3.70
CA ASP A 124 5.41 8.27 -3.41
C ASP A 124 4.29 7.77 -4.34
N LEU A 125 4.59 7.72 -5.63
CA LEU A 125 3.70 7.36 -6.72
C LEU A 125 4.40 6.39 -7.69
N ALA A 126 3.67 5.39 -8.17
CA ALA A 126 4.12 4.49 -9.21
C ALA A 126 2.98 4.11 -10.16
N ILE A 127 3.35 3.77 -11.39
CA ILE A 127 2.45 3.20 -12.41
C ILE A 127 2.83 1.73 -12.60
N ILE A 128 1.83 0.86 -12.66
CA ILE A 128 1.93 -0.56 -13.02
C ILE A 128 1.16 -0.77 -14.32
N GLN A 129 1.83 -1.26 -15.36
CA GLN A 129 1.22 -1.61 -16.64
C GLN A 129 1.25 -3.11 -16.83
N PHE A 130 0.10 -3.76 -16.92
CA PHE A 130 0.00 -5.19 -17.23
C PHE A 130 0.04 -5.41 -18.75
N HIS A 131 0.85 -6.35 -19.21
CA HIS A 131 1.01 -6.67 -20.63
C HIS A 131 0.59 -8.11 -20.92
N ASP A 132 0.05 -8.30 -22.13
CA ASP A 132 -0.25 -9.62 -22.69
C ASP A 132 -1.16 -10.46 -21.77
N TYR A 133 -2.20 -9.85 -21.19
CA TYR A 133 -3.17 -10.51 -20.33
C TYR A 133 -4.35 -11.08 -21.12
N GLU A 134 -4.95 -12.14 -20.60
CA GLU A 134 -6.06 -12.87 -21.23
C GLU A 134 -7.42 -12.20 -20.96
N ALA A 135 -7.63 -11.74 -19.73
CA ALA A 135 -8.88 -11.11 -19.32
C ALA A 135 -8.68 -9.98 -18.31
N LYS A 136 -9.59 -9.00 -18.40
CA LYS A 136 -9.72 -7.86 -17.50
C LYS A 136 -10.84 -8.12 -16.49
N HIS A 137 -10.57 -7.94 -15.20
CA HIS A 137 -11.54 -8.17 -14.11
C HIS A 137 -11.99 -6.89 -13.39
N TYR A 138 -11.39 -5.75 -13.73
CA TYR A 138 -11.87 -4.44 -13.31
C TYR A 138 -12.88 -3.87 -14.32
N GLN A 139 -13.89 -3.15 -13.81
CA GLN A 139 -15.10 -2.79 -14.55
C GLN A 139 -15.21 -1.30 -14.90
N GLY A 140 -14.25 -0.48 -14.47
CA GLY A 140 -14.22 0.96 -14.75
C GLY A 140 -12.81 1.52 -14.78
N HIS A 141 -12.68 2.84 -14.67
CA HIS A 141 -11.40 3.52 -14.50
C HIS A 141 -11.59 4.84 -13.78
N ALA A 142 -10.50 5.37 -13.22
CA ALA A 142 -10.51 6.65 -12.52
C ALA A 142 -10.79 7.83 -13.46
N TYR A 143 -11.62 8.76 -12.98
CA TYR A 143 -11.74 10.11 -13.51
C TYR A 143 -11.07 11.06 -12.53
N PHE A 144 -10.04 11.76 -12.97
CA PHE A 144 -9.30 12.70 -12.16
C PHE A 144 -9.96 14.08 -12.17
N LEU A 145 -9.87 14.81 -11.06
CA LEU A 145 -10.32 16.19 -10.99
C LEU A 145 -9.58 17.03 -12.04
N ARG A 146 -10.35 17.72 -12.90
CA ARG A 146 -9.80 18.52 -13.99
C ARG A 146 -8.92 19.68 -13.51
N ASP A 147 -9.39 20.42 -12.51
CA ASP A 147 -8.68 21.58 -11.97
C ASP A 147 -8.40 21.39 -10.47
N GLY A 148 -7.14 21.06 -10.15
CA GLY A 148 -6.66 20.84 -8.78
C GLY A 148 -6.74 22.07 -7.88
N ARG A 149 -6.96 23.29 -8.41
CA ARG A 149 -7.15 24.50 -7.60
C ARG A 149 -8.46 24.47 -6.79
N HIS A 150 -9.39 23.60 -7.15
CA HIS A 150 -10.63 23.40 -6.39
C HIS A 150 -10.46 22.57 -5.12
N ILE A 151 -9.27 21.98 -4.91
CA ILE A 151 -8.94 21.31 -3.65
C ILE A 151 -8.64 22.41 -2.63
N ARG A 152 -9.57 22.62 -1.69
CA ARG A 152 -9.47 23.66 -0.65
C ARG A 152 -9.56 23.04 0.73
N GLN A 153 -8.95 23.69 1.72
CA GLN A 153 -9.15 23.33 3.11
C GLN A 153 -10.65 23.27 3.45
N GLY A 154 -11.04 22.27 4.24
CA GLY A 154 -12.44 21.98 4.57
C GLY A 154 -13.19 21.17 3.52
N LYS A 155 -12.62 20.91 2.33
CA LYS A 155 -13.25 20.00 1.35
C LYS A 155 -13.34 18.60 1.95
N TYR A 156 -14.54 18.05 1.97
CA TYR A 156 -14.83 16.72 2.50
C TYR A 156 -14.68 15.68 1.39
N LEU A 157 -13.83 14.67 1.63
CA LEU A 157 -13.44 13.64 0.66
C LEU A 157 -13.41 12.26 1.34
N CYS A 158 -13.43 11.21 0.54
CA CYS A 158 -13.35 9.82 0.98
C CYS A 158 -12.13 9.12 0.35
N ARG A 159 -11.58 8.12 1.04
CA ARG A 159 -10.57 7.20 0.52
C ARG A 159 -11.11 5.79 0.52
N LEU A 160 -10.69 4.98 -0.45
CA LEU A 160 -11.03 3.56 -0.53
C LEU A 160 -9.76 2.73 -0.67
N GLY A 161 -9.75 1.56 -0.04
CA GLY A 161 -8.67 0.59 -0.10
C GLY A 161 -8.94 -0.58 0.83
N TYR A 162 -7.91 -1.40 1.06
CA TYR A 162 -8.08 -2.74 1.64
C TYR A 162 -7.18 -2.96 2.87
N PRO A 163 -7.42 -2.23 3.98
CA PRO A 163 -6.75 -2.50 5.23
C PRO A 163 -7.22 -3.82 5.83
N PHE A 164 -6.45 -4.35 6.78
CA PHE A 164 -6.74 -5.60 7.49
C PHE A 164 -6.71 -6.82 6.54
N PRO A 165 -5.55 -7.45 6.33
CA PRO A 165 -5.44 -8.63 5.48
C PRO A 165 -6.18 -9.82 6.09
N GLU A 166 -7.42 -10.05 5.68
CA GLU A 166 -8.26 -11.15 6.19
C GLU A 166 -8.25 -12.39 5.28
N PHE A 167 -7.55 -12.33 4.15
CA PHE A 167 -7.41 -13.46 3.23
C PHE A 167 -6.59 -14.58 3.87
N THR A 168 -6.90 -15.82 3.51
CA THR A 168 -6.28 -17.04 4.08
C THR A 168 -5.88 -18.07 3.01
N ASN A 169 -5.93 -17.69 1.74
CA ASN A 169 -5.66 -18.57 0.60
C ASN A 169 -4.17 -18.76 0.29
N TYR A 170 -3.40 -19.12 1.30
CA TYR A 170 -1.98 -19.37 1.20
C TYR A 170 -1.55 -20.45 2.18
N ARG A 171 -0.42 -21.11 1.89
CA ARG A 171 0.18 -22.08 2.80
C ARG A 171 1.68 -22.20 2.60
N LEU A 172 2.33 -22.84 3.57
CA LEU A 172 3.69 -23.32 3.43
C LEU A 172 3.66 -24.69 2.75
N ASN A 173 4.21 -24.78 1.54
CA ASN A 173 4.41 -26.07 0.88
C ASN A 173 5.66 -26.74 1.47
N GLN A 174 5.46 -27.74 2.32
CA GLN A 174 6.55 -28.43 3.00
C GLN A 174 7.46 -29.21 2.05
N GLN A 175 6.94 -29.69 0.92
CA GLN A 175 7.71 -30.45 -0.06
C GLN A 175 8.69 -29.55 -0.83
N LEU A 176 8.23 -28.34 -1.18
CA LEU A 176 9.05 -27.34 -1.88
C LEU A 176 9.84 -26.44 -0.92
N ASP A 177 9.50 -26.45 0.37
CA ASP A 177 9.99 -25.50 1.37
C ASP A 177 9.84 -24.03 0.89
N ASP A 178 8.67 -23.73 0.32
CA ASP A 178 8.30 -22.43 -0.21
C ASP A 178 6.84 -22.09 0.16
N ILE A 179 6.51 -20.81 0.20
CA ILE A 179 5.12 -20.37 0.36
C ILE A 179 4.41 -20.37 -0.99
N GLU A 180 3.12 -20.65 -1.01
CA GLU A 180 2.31 -20.64 -2.22
C GLU A 180 0.90 -20.12 -1.96
N TRP A 181 0.30 -19.59 -3.03
CA TRP A 181 -1.13 -19.29 -3.06
C TRP A 181 -1.93 -20.58 -3.25
N THR A 182 -3.13 -20.64 -2.68
CA THR A 182 -4.08 -21.74 -2.83
C THR A 182 -5.41 -21.23 -3.37
N ASN A 183 -6.26 -22.16 -3.81
CA ASN A 183 -7.65 -21.89 -4.20
C ASN A 183 -8.64 -22.13 -3.05
N GLU A 184 -8.13 -22.40 -1.85
CA GLU A 184 -8.93 -22.71 -0.66
C GLU A 184 -8.86 -21.53 0.33
N GLY A 185 -9.89 -21.34 1.14
CA GLY A 185 -9.94 -20.25 2.12
C GLY A 185 -10.48 -18.94 1.56
N ARG A 186 -10.26 -17.84 2.28
CA ARG A 186 -10.77 -16.52 1.91
C ARG A 186 -9.81 -15.87 0.92
N ILE A 187 -10.31 -15.53 -0.27
CA ILE A 187 -9.53 -14.84 -1.31
C ILE A 187 -9.75 -13.33 -1.26
N ASN A 188 -10.97 -12.88 -0.97
CA ASN A 188 -11.32 -11.46 -1.01
C ASN A 188 -11.03 -10.79 0.33
N THR A 189 -10.53 -9.56 0.27
CA THR A 189 -10.42 -8.65 1.40
C THR A 189 -11.49 -7.56 1.24
N PRO A 190 -12.29 -7.24 2.29
CA PRO A 190 -13.30 -6.20 2.19
C PRO A 190 -12.66 -4.84 1.89
N ASN A 191 -13.33 -4.04 1.07
CA ASN A 191 -12.96 -2.63 0.95
C ASN A 191 -13.33 -1.89 2.24
N PHE A 192 -12.62 -0.80 2.53
CA PHE A 192 -12.82 -0.02 3.75
C PHE A 192 -12.79 1.48 3.40
N PRO A 193 -13.95 2.15 3.33
CA PRO A 193 -14.00 3.59 3.08
C PRO A 193 -13.59 4.40 4.33
N ILE A 194 -12.82 5.48 4.15
CA ILE A 194 -12.45 6.42 5.22
C ILE A 194 -12.58 7.85 4.71
N ASP A 195 -13.52 8.60 5.29
CA ASP A 195 -13.75 10.00 5.02
C ASP A 195 -12.87 10.92 5.86
N GLY A 196 -12.77 12.18 5.44
CA GLY A 196 -12.10 13.24 6.19
C GLY A 196 -12.18 14.58 5.44
N ILE A 197 -11.73 15.65 6.08
CA ILE A 197 -11.59 16.96 5.43
C ILE A 197 -10.14 17.23 5.07
N VAL A 198 -9.93 17.98 3.99
CA VAL A 198 -8.63 18.55 3.66
C VAL A 198 -8.24 19.55 4.75
N THR A 199 -7.12 19.31 5.43
CA THR A 199 -6.61 20.22 6.48
C THR A 199 -5.63 21.24 5.92
N ARG A 200 -4.77 20.84 4.99
CA ARG A 200 -3.79 21.71 4.31
C ARG A 200 -3.20 21.05 3.06
N HIS A 201 -2.58 21.87 2.23
CA HIS A 201 -1.71 21.41 1.17
C HIS A 201 -0.32 21.09 1.71
N ILE A 202 0.33 20.14 1.05
CA ILE A 202 1.73 19.75 1.28
C ILE A 202 2.50 20.16 0.04
N GLY A 203 3.67 20.75 0.23
CA GLY A 203 4.58 21.12 -0.84
C GLY A 203 6.01 21.14 -0.34
N GLU A 204 6.95 21.01 -1.26
CA GLU A 204 8.38 21.20 -0.97
C GLU A 204 8.66 22.68 -0.70
N ASN A 205 9.60 22.96 0.22
CA ASN A 205 10.00 24.32 0.62
C ASN A 205 8.82 25.24 1.01
N GLY A 206 7.86 24.71 1.77
CA GLY A 206 6.71 25.51 2.23
C GLY A 206 5.71 25.88 1.12
N GLY A 207 5.70 25.14 0.01
CA GLY A 207 4.78 25.36 -1.12
C GLY A 207 5.36 26.22 -2.25
N GLN A 208 6.60 26.72 -2.11
CA GLN A 208 7.28 27.49 -3.14
C GLN A 208 7.59 26.67 -4.39
N SER A 209 7.82 25.37 -4.26
CA SER A 209 8.06 24.46 -5.37
C SER A 209 6.77 23.79 -5.91
N GLY A 210 5.61 24.29 -5.48
CA GLY A 210 4.29 23.76 -5.87
C GLY A 210 3.69 22.79 -4.85
N ILE A 211 2.40 22.52 -5.02
CA ILE A 211 1.63 21.60 -4.18
C ILE A 211 1.88 20.18 -4.68
N THR A 212 2.42 19.33 -3.81
CA THR A 212 2.73 17.92 -4.09
C THR A 212 1.76 16.96 -3.40
N GLY A 213 1.08 17.40 -2.35
CA GLY A 213 0.18 16.55 -1.58
C GLY A 213 -0.95 17.27 -0.85
N ILE A 214 -1.81 16.46 -0.24
CA ILE A 214 -3.01 16.84 0.49
C ILE A 214 -2.94 16.16 1.85
N GLU A 215 -3.09 16.93 2.93
CA GLU A 215 -3.30 16.36 4.27
C GLU A 215 -4.80 16.22 4.55
N MET A 216 -5.20 15.05 5.03
CA MET A 216 -6.55 14.71 5.46
C MET A 216 -6.62 14.62 6.98
N SER A 217 -7.73 15.08 7.56
CA SER A 217 -7.95 15.10 9.02
C SER A 217 -7.97 13.72 9.67
N THR A 218 -8.23 12.67 8.90
CA THR A 218 -8.27 11.28 9.35
C THR A 218 -7.05 10.51 8.81
N PRO A 219 -6.51 9.54 9.57
CA PRO A 219 -5.31 8.82 9.17
C PRO A 219 -5.58 7.88 7.99
N GLY A 220 -4.52 7.52 7.27
CA GLY A 220 -4.51 6.32 6.45
C GLY A 220 -4.27 5.08 7.31
N LEU A 221 -4.80 3.94 6.88
CA LEU A 221 -4.55 2.64 7.50
C LEU A 221 -3.56 1.82 6.67
N ARG A 222 -2.81 0.93 7.31
CA ARG A 222 -1.97 -0.04 6.58
C ARG A 222 -2.87 -0.88 5.67
N GLY A 223 -2.52 -0.96 4.38
CA GLY A 223 -3.36 -1.56 3.33
C GLY A 223 -4.09 -0.56 2.43
N GLN A 224 -4.22 0.70 2.87
CA GLN A 224 -4.80 1.80 2.07
C GLN A 224 -3.77 2.51 1.17
N SER A 225 -2.48 2.22 1.32
CA SER A 225 -1.43 2.78 0.46
C SER A 225 -1.74 2.48 -1.01
N GLY A 226 -1.85 3.53 -1.81
CA GLY A 226 -2.21 3.47 -3.22
C GLY A 226 -3.72 3.57 -3.49
N GLY A 227 -4.56 3.75 -2.47
CA GLY A 227 -6.01 3.92 -2.63
C GLY A 227 -6.40 5.31 -3.12
N PRO A 228 -7.46 5.46 -3.95
CA PRO A 228 -7.90 6.76 -4.44
C PRO A 228 -8.51 7.61 -3.32
N LEU A 229 -8.27 8.92 -3.36
CA LEU A 229 -8.98 9.96 -2.61
C LEU A 229 -9.99 10.62 -3.55
N PHE A 230 -11.27 10.65 -3.21
CA PHE A 230 -12.36 11.05 -4.12
C PHE A 230 -13.51 11.81 -3.44
N ASP A 231 -14.36 12.45 -4.25
CA ASP A 231 -15.54 13.20 -3.80
C ASP A 231 -16.85 12.39 -3.87
N ARG A 232 -18.00 13.03 -3.63
CA ARG A 232 -19.33 12.39 -3.66
C ARG A 232 -19.74 11.86 -5.05
N ALA A 233 -19.04 12.26 -6.12
CA ALA A 233 -19.28 11.79 -7.48
C ALA A 233 -18.27 10.70 -7.92
N GLY A 234 -17.36 10.30 -7.03
CA GLY A 234 -16.28 9.36 -7.33
C GLY A 234 -15.16 9.94 -8.20
N VAL A 235 -15.06 11.27 -8.29
CA VAL A 235 -13.95 11.95 -8.98
C VAL A 235 -12.72 11.94 -8.08
N VAL A 236 -11.56 11.58 -8.62
CA VAL A 236 -10.32 11.37 -7.89
C VAL A 236 -9.54 12.69 -7.73
N TYR A 237 -9.29 13.05 -6.48
CA TYR A 237 -8.58 14.24 -6.01
C TYR A 237 -7.12 13.95 -5.60
N GLY A 238 -6.77 12.68 -5.43
CA GLY A 238 -5.43 12.27 -5.05
C GLY A 238 -5.34 10.77 -4.75
N MET A 239 -4.27 10.38 -4.09
CA MET A 239 -4.03 8.98 -3.72
C MET A 239 -3.41 8.89 -2.32
N GLN A 240 -3.99 8.06 -1.46
CA GLN A 240 -3.48 7.81 -0.11
C GLN A 240 -2.06 7.23 -0.16
N SER A 241 -1.13 7.85 0.58
CA SER A 241 0.29 7.43 0.60
C SER A 241 0.79 7.09 1.99
N ALA A 242 0.61 7.98 2.96
CA ALA A 242 1.20 7.82 4.28
C ALA A 242 0.29 8.34 5.40
N THR A 243 0.69 8.06 6.64
CA THR A 243 0.09 8.64 7.83
C THR A 243 1.17 9.41 8.59
N ARG A 244 0.84 10.63 9.01
CA ARG A 244 1.69 11.47 9.83
C ARG A 244 1.17 11.47 11.26
N HIS A 245 2.08 11.30 12.21
CA HIS A 245 1.81 11.29 13.64
C HIS A 245 2.28 12.63 14.24
N LEU A 246 1.34 13.47 14.68
CA LEU A 246 1.61 14.79 15.22
C LEU A 246 1.51 14.77 16.74
N HIS A 247 2.62 14.98 17.43
CA HIS A 247 2.63 15.11 18.88
C HIS A 247 1.83 16.34 19.32
N LEU A 248 0.90 16.19 20.26
CA LEU A 248 -0.02 17.28 20.63
C LEU A 248 0.51 18.23 21.70
N GLY A 249 1.59 17.85 22.41
CA GLY A 249 2.34 18.76 23.28
C GLY A 249 1.74 19.00 24.66
N PHE A 250 0.71 18.25 25.05
CA PHE A 250 0.08 18.33 26.38
C PHE A 250 0.24 17.02 27.18
N ASP A 251 1.49 16.59 27.29
CA ASP A 251 1.86 15.33 27.93
C ASP A 251 1.47 15.29 29.39
N GLN A 252 0.89 14.16 29.79
CA GLN A 252 0.63 13.86 31.19
C GLN A 252 1.71 12.89 31.62
N THR A 253 2.58 13.30 32.56
CA THR A 253 3.58 12.40 33.15
C THR A 253 3.20 12.12 34.59
N ASN A 254 3.08 10.85 34.94
CA ASN A 254 2.89 10.40 36.32
C ASN A 254 1.66 11.04 37.02
N ARG A 255 0.59 11.31 36.26
CA ARG A 255 -0.64 11.92 36.79
C ARG A 255 -1.46 10.89 37.55
N GLU A 256 -1.90 11.24 38.75
CA GLU A 256 -2.86 10.43 39.51
C GLU A 256 -4.25 10.54 38.86
N VAL A 257 -4.82 9.40 38.51
CA VAL A 257 -6.18 9.26 37.97
C VAL A 257 -6.90 8.14 38.74
N ILE A 258 -8.23 8.24 38.83
CA ILE A 258 -9.05 7.13 39.32
C ILE A 258 -9.47 6.31 38.10
N SER A 259 -9.04 5.05 38.05
CA SER A 259 -9.45 4.10 37.03
C SER A 259 -9.93 2.83 37.72
N GLU A 260 -11.14 2.38 37.37
CA GLU A 260 -11.78 1.21 38.00
C GLU A 260 -11.88 1.33 39.53
N GLY A 261 -12.13 2.55 40.05
CA GLY A 261 -12.24 2.83 41.49
C GLY A 261 -10.91 2.87 42.25
N LEU A 262 -9.78 2.62 41.57
CA LEU A 262 -8.44 2.62 42.17
C LEU A 262 -7.65 3.85 41.73
N LYS A 263 -6.90 4.44 42.67
CA LYS A 263 -5.90 5.47 42.35
C LYS A 263 -4.75 4.82 41.59
N ARG A 264 -4.50 5.26 40.36
CA ARG A 264 -3.39 4.83 39.52
C ARG A 264 -2.63 6.04 39.01
N ARG A 265 -1.32 5.90 38.82
CA ARG A 265 -0.53 6.90 38.09
C ARG A 265 -0.41 6.50 36.64
N VAL A 266 -0.74 7.41 35.74
CA VAL A 266 -0.68 7.19 34.30
C VAL A 266 0.21 8.23 33.64
N SER A 267 0.86 7.81 32.56
CA SER A 267 1.50 8.71 31.62
C SER A 267 0.82 8.58 30.26
N ASN A 268 0.54 9.70 29.61
CA ASN A 268 -0.12 9.76 28.32
C ASN A 268 0.57 10.82 27.44
N TYR A 269 1.00 10.39 26.25
CA TYR A 269 1.66 11.21 25.22
C TYR A 269 0.77 11.20 23.98
N PRO A 270 -0.17 12.15 23.86
CA PRO A 270 -1.21 12.07 22.83
C PRO A 270 -0.68 12.50 21.45
N PHE A 271 -1.01 11.71 20.43
CA PHE A 271 -0.71 11.99 19.03
C PHE A 271 -2.00 12.13 18.21
N LEU A 272 -2.02 13.09 17.29
CA LEU A 272 -3.01 13.19 16.22
C LEU A 272 -2.48 12.52 14.96
N ASN A 273 -3.26 11.60 14.41
CA ASN A 273 -2.90 10.86 13.20
C ASN A 273 -3.66 11.44 12.01
N VAL A 274 -2.93 11.92 11.01
CA VAL A 274 -3.47 12.55 9.79
C VAL A 274 -2.97 11.83 8.56
N GLY A 275 -3.80 11.76 7.53
CA GLY A 275 -3.44 11.10 6.28
C GLY A 275 -2.72 12.04 5.32
N LEU A 276 -1.75 11.52 4.59
CA LEU A 276 -1.05 12.23 3.52
C LEU A 276 -1.39 11.56 2.19
N CYS A 277 -1.86 12.36 1.24
CA CYS A 277 -2.20 11.92 -0.10
C CYS A 277 -1.34 12.64 -1.13
N VAL A 278 -0.96 11.93 -2.19
CA VAL A 278 -0.36 12.53 -3.39
C VAL A 278 -1.43 13.35 -4.12
N HIS A 279 -1.08 14.55 -4.56
CA HIS A 279 -2.02 15.47 -5.23
C HIS A 279 -2.37 15.00 -6.64
N VAL A 280 -3.63 15.22 -7.08
CA VAL A 280 -4.10 14.82 -8.43
C VAL A 280 -3.23 15.36 -9.56
N ASP A 281 -2.76 16.61 -9.48
CA ASP A 281 -1.94 17.19 -10.55
C ASP A 281 -0.57 16.51 -10.68
N VAL A 282 0.02 16.04 -9.58
CA VAL A 282 1.24 15.21 -9.61
C VAL A 282 0.96 13.92 -10.38
N ILE A 283 -0.16 13.27 -10.07
CA ILE A 283 -0.57 12.03 -10.74
C ILE A 283 -0.76 12.26 -12.24
N LYS A 284 -1.56 13.26 -12.62
CA LYS A 284 -1.81 13.59 -14.03
C LYS A 284 -0.53 13.93 -14.77
N ASN A 285 0.37 14.69 -14.17
CA ASN A 285 1.65 15.04 -14.80
C ASN A 285 2.52 13.80 -15.03
N PHE A 286 2.58 12.87 -14.08
CA PHE A 286 3.32 11.63 -14.24
C PHE A 286 2.73 10.72 -15.33
N LEU A 287 1.39 10.62 -15.39
CA LEU A 287 0.70 9.89 -16.44
C LEU A 287 0.99 10.49 -17.83
N ARG A 288 0.98 11.83 -17.97
CA ARG A 288 1.37 12.52 -19.22
C ARG A 288 2.83 12.25 -19.58
N GLU A 289 3.75 12.35 -18.62
CA GLU A 289 5.19 12.07 -18.82
C GLU A 289 5.41 10.65 -19.36
N LYS A 290 4.64 9.68 -18.87
CA LYS A 290 4.73 8.28 -19.29
C LYS A 290 3.82 7.93 -20.48
N ASN A 291 3.18 8.92 -21.10
CA ASN A 291 2.24 8.75 -22.21
C ASN A 291 1.11 7.75 -21.92
N ILE A 292 0.61 7.77 -20.68
CA ILE A 292 -0.49 6.92 -20.25
C ILE A 292 -1.81 7.68 -20.42
N ARG A 293 -2.77 7.04 -21.07
CA ARG A 293 -4.13 7.57 -21.21
C ARG A 293 -4.84 7.62 -19.85
N PHE A 294 -5.52 8.73 -19.57
CA PHE A 294 -6.39 8.91 -18.40
C PHE A 294 -7.53 9.87 -18.72
N TYR A 295 -8.48 9.99 -17.79
CA TYR A 295 -9.71 10.77 -17.97
C TYR A 295 -9.85 11.83 -16.89
N GLU A 296 -10.45 12.96 -17.24
CA GLU A 296 -10.70 14.08 -16.33
C GLU A 296 -12.20 14.40 -16.25
N ALA A 297 -12.67 14.76 -15.06
CA ALA A 297 -14.04 15.19 -14.80
C ALA A 297 -14.06 16.44 -13.92
N ASP A 298 -15.18 17.16 -13.97
CA ASP A 298 -15.44 18.23 -13.00
C ASP A 298 -15.79 17.60 -11.65
N GLY A 299 -15.25 18.18 -10.59
CA GLY A 299 -15.54 17.73 -9.23
C GLY A 299 -16.90 18.21 -8.76
N ASP A 300 -17.39 17.60 -7.69
CA ASP A 300 -18.62 17.99 -7.02
C ASP A 300 -18.55 19.45 -6.54
N THR A 301 -19.51 20.27 -6.99
CA THR A 301 -19.62 21.69 -6.68
C THR A 301 -20.21 21.99 -5.31
N GLY A 302 -20.60 20.96 -4.54
CA GLY A 302 -21.02 21.12 -3.15
C GLY A 302 -22.40 21.76 -2.98
N ALA A 303 -23.27 21.64 -3.98
CA ALA A 303 -24.70 21.86 -3.77
C ALA A 303 -25.30 20.74 -2.89
#